data_AF-A0A8H6U548-F1
#
_entry.id   AF-A0A8H6U548-F1
#
_cell.length_a   1.000
_cell.length_b   1.000
_cell.length_c   1.000
_cell.angle_alpha   90.00
_cell.angle_beta   90.00
_cell.angle_gamma   90.00
#
_symmetry.space_group_name_H-M   'P 1'
#
loop_
_entity.id
_entity.type
_entity.pdbx_description
1 polymer ?
#
loop_
_entity_poly.entity_id
_entity_poly.type
_entity_poly.pdbx_seq_one_letter_code
_entity_poly.pdbx_strand_id
1 'polypeptide(L)'
;MSTSWAPDETTAQLLNERYIFIGQFIGAFGYGVHLTLFIQCVHALFGRKFSRHSWAMLIFVCILFILGNIGNATSIFYAQKTFIDDRNYPGGPGAFFFEQSTQWSAVLCNSVYIVNTWFQDGLLLYRFWTIYSRNYYIVVIPALAFLTSLIMSAILIAVLCRPGNTFWTALSVKLAIPYWAISISMTVILTALIAGRLMFMRYRLKKLVGANSSMPYVTTTAMFVESRRRLFHQRHHFPRRLRPE
;
A
#
# COMPACT_ATOMS: atom_id res chain seq x y z
N MET A 1 -24.89 -16.20 42.80
CA MET A 1 -24.07 -16.70 41.68
C MET A 1 -24.25 -15.72 40.54
N SER A 2 -23.21 -14.99 40.13
CA SER A 2 -23.31 -14.09 38.98
C SER A 2 -23.64 -14.92 37.74
N THR A 3 -24.84 -14.74 37.20
CA THR A 3 -25.42 -15.45 36.05
C THR A 3 -24.84 -14.95 34.73
N SER A 4 -23.51 -14.86 34.64
CA SER A 4 -22.83 -14.37 33.46
C SER A 4 -22.14 -15.54 32.78
N TRP A 5 -22.46 -15.78 31.51
CA TRP A 5 -21.72 -16.69 30.63
C TRP A 5 -20.43 -16.05 30.08
N ALA A 6 -20.05 -14.88 30.62
CA ALA A 6 -18.78 -14.25 30.30
C ALA A 6 -17.62 -15.08 30.86
N PRO A 7 -16.47 -15.12 30.17
CA PRO A 7 -15.27 -15.76 30.68
C PRO A 7 -14.78 -15.06 31.96
N ASP A 8 -14.14 -15.82 32.84
CA ASP A 8 -13.59 -15.36 34.11
C ASP A 8 -12.25 -14.63 33.89
N GLU A 9 -12.32 -13.48 33.25
CA GLU A 9 -11.17 -12.66 32.83
C GLU A 9 -11.30 -11.23 33.36
N THR A 10 -10.17 -10.55 33.56
CA THR A 10 -10.18 -9.15 34.02
C THR A 10 -10.82 -8.23 32.98
N THR A 11 -11.41 -7.12 33.42
CA THR A 11 -12.00 -6.13 32.51
C THR A 11 -10.99 -5.62 31.47
N ALA A 12 -9.73 -5.49 31.85
CA ALA A 12 -8.66 -5.05 30.93
C ALA A 12 -8.38 -6.09 29.82
N GLN A 13 -8.35 -7.39 30.15
CA GLN A 13 -8.19 -8.47 29.16
C GLN A 13 -9.35 -8.49 28.17
N LEU A 14 -10.59 -8.42 28.69
CA LEU A 14 -11.79 -8.36 27.86
C LEU A 14 -11.82 -7.13 26.95
N LEU A 15 -11.36 -5.97 27.42
CA LEU A 15 -11.24 -4.78 26.58
C LEU A 15 -10.21 -4.97 25.46
N ASN A 16 -9.04 -5.52 25.77
CA ASN A 16 -8.03 -5.82 24.78
C ASN A 16 -8.53 -6.79 23.69
N GLU A 17 -9.20 -7.87 24.10
CA GLU A 17 -9.83 -8.83 23.18
C GLU A 17 -10.88 -8.19 22.27
N ARG A 18 -11.72 -7.30 22.83
CA ARG A 18 -12.70 -6.54 22.05
C ARG A 18 -12.02 -5.65 21.02
N TYR A 19 -10.91 -4.98 21.35
CA TYR A 19 -10.17 -4.15 20.39
C TYR A 19 -9.55 -4.98 19.26
N ILE A 20 -8.93 -6.12 19.59
CA ILE A 20 -8.38 -7.04 18.58
C ILE A 20 -9.51 -7.55 17.67
N PHE A 21 -10.64 -7.95 18.24
CA PHE A 21 -11.80 -8.43 17.50
C PHE A 21 -12.38 -7.36 16.57
N ILE A 22 -12.64 -6.15 17.07
CA ILE A 22 -13.13 -5.03 16.26
C ILE A 22 -12.12 -4.69 15.14
N GLY A 23 -10.82 -4.73 15.44
CA GLY A 23 -9.76 -4.51 14.47
C GLY A 23 -9.83 -5.47 13.28
N GLN A 24 -10.14 -6.75 13.51
CA GLN A 24 -10.32 -7.74 12.44
C GLN A 24 -11.50 -7.37 11.50
N PHE A 25 -12.62 -6.88 12.05
CA PHE A 25 -13.75 -6.44 11.22
C PHE A 25 -13.44 -5.19 10.40
N ILE A 26 -12.72 -4.23 10.98
CA ILE A 26 -12.25 -3.05 10.24
C ILE A 26 -11.33 -3.48 9.09
N GLY A 27 -10.44 -4.44 9.33
CA GLY A 27 -9.61 -5.06 8.30
C GLY A 27 -10.43 -5.70 7.17
N ALA A 28 -11.50 -6.43 7.51
CA ALA A 28 -12.40 -7.04 6.54
C ALA A 28 -13.11 -6.00 5.66
N PHE A 29 -13.53 -4.85 6.21
CA PHE A 29 -14.07 -3.75 5.41
C PHE A 29 -13.03 -3.17 4.45
N GLY A 30 -11.78 -2.99 4.93
CA GLY A 30 -10.67 -2.56 4.07
C GLY A 30 -10.41 -3.55 2.92
N TYR A 31 -10.50 -4.85 3.18
CA TYR A 31 -10.41 -5.88 2.16
C TYR A 31 -11.54 -5.81 1.13
N GLY A 32 -12.77 -5.50 1.55
CA GLY A 32 -13.89 -5.25 0.64
C GLY A 32 -13.60 -4.11 -0.35
N VAL A 33 -13.01 -3.00 0.13
CA VAL A 33 -12.55 -1.91 -0.75
C VAL A 33 -11.46 -2.39 -1.70
N HIS A 34 -10.50 -3.19 -1.22
CA HIS A 34 -9.45 -3.77 -2.07
C HIS A 34 -10.02 -4.63 -3.21
N LEU A 35 -11.02 -5.48 -2.93
CA LEU A 35 -11.71 -6.30 -3.93
C LEU A 35 -12.42 -5.44 -4.98
N THR A 36 -13.16 -4.41 -4.55
CA THR A 36 -13.86 -3.52 -5.50
C THR A 36 -12.89 -2.77 -6.42
N LEU A 37 -11.76 -2.28 -5.88
CA LEU A 37 -10.71 -1.64 -6.68
C LEU A 37 -10.07 -2.61 -7.68
N PHE A 38 -9.85 -3.87 -7.28
CA PHE A 38 -9.35 -4.91 -8.17
C PHE A 38 -10.31 -5.11 -9.36
N ILE A 39 -11.60 -5.32 -9.09
CA ILE A 39 -12.62 -5.51 -10.14
C ILE A 39 -12.68 -4.30 -11.08
N GLN A 40 -12.70 -3.08 -10.54
CA GLN A 40 -12.70 -1.86 -11.35
C GLN A 40 -11.44 -1.73 -12.22
N CYS A 41 -10.26 -2.02 -11.66
CA CYS A 41 -9.00 -1.95 -12.40
C CYS A 41 -8.95 -2.97 -13.53
N VAL A 42 -9.39 -4.21 -13.26
CA VAL A 42 -9.46 -5.28 -14.25
C VAL A 42 -10.44 -4.91 -15.37
N HIS A 43 -11.66 -4.51 -15.03
CA HIS A 43 -12.68 -4.08 -16.00
C HIS A 43 -12.19 -2.91 -16.88
N ALA A 44 -11.56 -1.90 -16.29
CA ALA A 44 -11.00 -0.75 -17.02
C ALA A 44 -9.85 -1.14 -17.97
N LEU A 45 -9.14 -2.22 -17.68
CA LEU A 45 -8.01 -2.69 -18.49
C LEU A 45 -8.47 -3.56 -19.66
N PHE A 46 -9.50 -4.39 -19.46
CA PHE A 46 -10.16 -5.17 -20.52
C PHE A 46 -10.87 -4.27 -21.54
N GLY A 47 -11.37 -3.09 -21.13
CA GLY A 47 -11.97 -2.10 -22.04
C GLY A 47 -11.00 -1.39 -22.99
N ARG A 48 -9.69 -1.72 -22.97
CA ARG A 48 -8.67 -1.09 -23.82
C ARG A 48 -8.08 -2.12 -24.79
N LYS A 49 -7.62 -1.66 -25.97
CA LYS A 49 -6.79 -2.51 -26.85
C LYS A 49 -5.57 -3.01 -26.07
N PHE A 50 -5.37 -4.32 -26.04
CA PHE A 50 -4.27 -4.93 -25.30
C PHE A 50 -2.92 -4.48 -25.86
N SER A 51 -2.18 -3.75 -25.04
CA SER A 51 -0.77 -3.43 -25.27
C SER A 51 0.10 -4.24 -24.31
N ARG A 52 1.39 -4.37 -24.60
CA ARG A 52 2.36 -4.99 -23.65
C ARG A 52 2.32 -4.33 -22.27
N HIS A 53 2.10 -3.01 -22.23
CA HIS A 53 1.95 -2.27 -20.97
C HIS A 53 0.66 -2.64 -20.23
N SER A 54 -0.43 -2.84 -20.96
CA SER A 54 -1.70 -3.27 -20.37
C SER A 54 -1.54 -4.64 -19.69
N TRP A 55 -0.95 -5.62 -20.39
CA TRP A 55 -0.68 -6.94 -19.80
C TRP A 55 0.20 -6.89 -18.55
N ALA A 56 1.26 -6.09 -18.56
CA ALA A 56 2.11 -5.91 -17.38
C ALA A 56 1.34 -5.34 -16.18
N MET A 57 0.44 -4.38 -16.41
CA MET A 57 -0.41 -3.82 -15.37
C MET A 57 -1.45 -4.82 -14.86
N LEU A 58 -1.98 -5.68 -15.72
CA LEU A 58 -2.90 -6.75 -15.29
C LEU A 58 -2.20 -7.71 -14.34
N ILE A 59 -1.03 -8.22 -14.75
CA ILE A 59 -0.22 -9.13 -13.94
C ILE A 59 0.10 -8.50 -12.59
N PHE A 60 0.51 -7.23 -12.59
CA PHE A 60 0.81 -6.49 -11.37
C PHE A 60 -0.40 -6.39 -10.42
N VAL A 61 -1.58 -6.05 -10.95
CA VAL A 61 -2.82 -5.96 -10.16
C VAL A 61 -3.26 -7.33 -9.64
N CYS A 62 -3.09 -8.40 -10.41
CA CYS A 62 -3.33 -9.76 -9.96
C CYS A 62 -2.38 -10.18 -8.83
N ILE A 63 -1.09 -9.84 -8.92
CA ILE A 63 -0.12 -10.13 -7.85
C ILE A 63 -0.54 -9.44 -6.55
N LEU A 64 -0.86 -8.14 -6.60
CA LEU A 64 -1.36 -7.39 -5.44
C LEU A 64 -2.59 -8.06 -4.83
N PHE A 65 -3.54 -8.48 -5.67
CA PHE A 65 -4.77 -9.11 -5.21
C PHE A 65 -4.51 -10.48 -4.57
N ILE A 66 -3.63 -11.30 -5.16
CA ILE A 66 -3.26 -12.61 -4.61
C ILE A 66 -2.57 -12.43 -3.25
N LEU A 67 -1.62 -11.50 -3.13
CA LEU A 67 -0.99 -11.18 -1.85
C LEU A 67 -2.02 -10.71 -0.82
N GLY A 68 -2.93 -9.81 -1.20
CA GLY A 68 -4.02 -9.37 -0.33
C GLY A 68 -4.92 -10.52 0.15
N ASN A 69 -5.23 -11.49 -0.72
CA ASN A 69 -6.00 -12.68 -0.36
C ASN A 69 -5.26 -13.57 0.63
N ILE A 70 -3.97 -13.85 0.41
CA ILE A 70 -3.16 -14.68 1.30
C ILE A 70 -3.04 -14.02 2.68
N GLY A 71 -2.78 -12.71 2.73
CA GLY A 71 -2.72 -11.95 3.98
C GLY A 71 -4.05 -12.01 4.74
N ASN A 72 -5.17 -11.81 4.04
CA ASN A 72 -6.48 -11.83 4.69
C ASN A 72 -6.88 -13.24 5.17
N ALA A 73 -6.62 -14.28 4.36
CA ALA A 73 -6.90 -15.67 4.74
C ALA A 73 -6.08 -16.11 5.96
N THR A 74 -4.79 -15.76 6.01
CA THR A 74 -3.92 -16.06 7.15
C THR A 74 -4.28 -15.24 8.39
N SER A 75 -4.75 -14.00 8.23
CA SER A 75 -5.30 -13.20 9.33
C SER A 75 -6.56 -13.83 9.93
N ILE A 76 -7.50 -14.28 9.09
CA ILE A 76 -8.72 -14.96 9.55
C ILE A 76 -8.37 -16.26 10.28
N PHE A 77 -7.45 -17.05 9.72
CA PHE A 77 -6.99 -18.28 10.35
C PHE A 77 -6.31 -18.02 11.71
N TYR A 78 -5.49 -16.97 11.81
CA TYR A 78 -4.86 -16.59 13.07
C TYR A 78 -5.88 -16.08 14.10
N ALA A 79 -6.90 -15.32 13.67
CA ALA A 79 -8.00 -14.90 14.52
C ALA A 79 -8.83 -16.09 15.02
N GLN A 80 -9.10 -17.08 14.17
CA GLN A 80 -9.77 -18.32 14.55
C GLN A 80 -8.99 -19.05 15.66
N LYS A 81 -7.68 -19.21 15.50
CA LYS A 81 -6.85 -19.81 16.55
C LYS A 81 -6.92 -19.02 17.85
N THR A 82 -6.78 -17.70 17.76
CA THR A 82 -6.76 -16.81 18.91
C THR A 82 -8.07 -16.86 19.71
N PHE A 83 -9.23 -16.81 19.04
CA PHE A 83 -10.53 -16.64 19.72
C PHE A 83 -11.33 -17.92 19.89
N ILE A 84 -11.05 -18.97 19.11
CA ILE A 84 -11.83 -20.21 19.06
C ILE A 84 -10.96 -21.38 19.52
N ASP A 85 -9.92 -21.73 18.78
CA ASP A 85 -9.20 -23.00 18.98
C ASP A 85 -8.37 -22.98 20.28
N ASP A 86 -7.63 -21.89 20.50
CA ASP A 86 -6.70 -21.72 21.62
C ASP A 86 -7.21 -20.67 22.63
N ARG A 87 -8.54 -20.52 22.75
CA ARG A 87 -9.17 -19.51 23.63
C ARG A 87 -8.67 -19.59 25.08
N ASN A 88 -8.43 -20.80 25.59
CA ASN A 88 -8.01 -21.02 26.98
C ASN A 88 -6.48 -20.93 27.16
N TYR A 89 -5.76 -20.25 26.27
CA TYR A 89 -4.33 -19.99 26.41
C TYR A 89 -4.02 -19.30 27.75
N PRO A 90 -2.89 -19.59 28.42
CA PRO A 90 -2.51 -18.88 29.64
C PRO A 90 -2.49 -17.36 29.43
N GLY A 91 -3.33 -16.61 30.15
CA GLY A 91 -3.48 -15.17 29.97
C GLY A 91 -4.57 -14.73 28.98
N GLY A 92 -5.27 -15.69 28.37
CA GLY A 92 -6.42 -15.49 27.48
C GLY A 92 -6.04 -15.27 26.01
N PRO A 93 -7.05 -15.10 25.12
CA PRO A 93 -6.86 -14.80 23.69
C PRO A 93 -5.94 -13.61 23.43
N GLY A 94 -6.00 -12.58 24.29
CA GLY A 94 -5.11 -11.42 24.20
C GLY A 94 -3.64 -11.81 24.32
N ALA A 95 -3.27 -12.64 25.31
CA ALA A 95 -1.90 -13.11 25.49
C ALA A 95 -1.45 -13.97 24.32
N PHE A 96 -2.31 -14.88 23.82
CA PHE A 96 -2.02 -15.68 22.63
C PHE A 96 -1.66 -14.80 21.42
N PHE A 97 -2.44 -13.75 21.16
CA PHE A 97 -2.21 -12.84 20.04
C PHE A 97 -0.83 -12.16 20.07
N PHE A 98 -0.34 -11.82 21.27
CA PHE A 98 0.96 -11.17 21.43
C PHE A 98 2.11 -12.19 21.41
N GLU A 99 1.99 -13.25 22.22
CA GLU A 99 3.05 -14.23 22.46
C GLU A 99 3.24 -15.19 21.29
N GLN A 100 2.16 -15.59 20.62
CA GLN A 100 2.19 -16.49 19.46
C GLN A 100 2.27 -15.75 18.12
N SER A 101 2.68 -14.47 18.13
CA SER A 101 2.84 -13.67 16.91
C SER A 101 3.96 -14.16 15.98
N THR A 102 4.77 -15.13 16.42
CA THR A 102 5.78 -15.84 15.62
C THR A 102 5.25 -17.13 14.98
N GLN A 103 4.02 -17.53 15.28
CA GLN A 103 3.43 -18.67 14.61
C GLN A 103 3.41 -18.43 13.10
N TRP A 104 3.60 -19.49 12.32
CA TRP A 104 3.74 -19.40 10.86
C TRP A 104 2.62 -18.58 10.21
N SER A 105 1.38 -18.65 10.72
CA SER A 105 0.23 -17.92 10.19
C SER A 105 0.35 -16.42 10.43
N ALA A 106 0.77 -16.01 11.63
CA ALA A 106 1.00 -14.61 11.98
C ALA A 106 2.20 -14.03 11.21
N VAL A 107 3.31 -14.77 11.13
CA VAL A 107 4.50 -14.34 10.37
C VAL A 107 4.18 -14.21 8.89
N LEU A 108 3.47 -15.18 8.31
CA LEU A 108 3.05 -15.15 6.92
C LEU A 108 2.11 -13.98 6.64
N CYS A 109 1.11 -13.76 7.50
CA CYS A 109 0.18 -12.63 7.43
C CYS A 109 0.95 -11.29 7.37
N ASN A 110 1.79 -11.02 8.37
CA ASN A 110 2.58 -9.79 8.45
C ASN A 110 3.51 -9.63 7.25
N SER A 111 4.24 -10.68 6.87
CA SER A 111 5.20 -10.63 5.78
C SER A 111 4.53 -10.35 4.43
N VAL A 112 3.40 -11.01 4.16
CA VAL A 112 2.65 -10.81 2.92
C VAL A 112 2.06 -9.40 2.85
N TYR A 113 1.54 -8.85 3.96
CA TYR A 113 1.07 -7.46 3.97
C TYR A 113 2.21 -6.47 3.75
N ILE A 114 3.38 -6.67 4.37
CA ILE A 114 4.56 -5.83 4.15
C ILE A 114 4.98 -5.85 2.67
N VAL A 115 5.10 -7.04 2.09
CA VAL A 115 5.45 -7.20 0.66
C VAL A 115 4.39 -6.53 -0.22
N ASN A 116 3.11 -6.69 0.10
CA ASN A 116 2.03 -6.02 -0.61
C ASN A 116 2.16 -4.49 -0.55
N THR A 117 2.56 -3.93 0.60
CA THR A 117 2.87 -2.49 0.74
C THR A 117 4.04 -2.07 -0.13
N TRP A 118 5.10 -2.88 -0.30
CA TRP A 118 6.21 -2.55 -1.21
C TRP A 118 5.74 -2.34 -2.65
N PHE A 119 4.86 -3.22 -3.13
CA PHE A 119 4.27 -3.07 -4.46
C PHE A 119 3.39 -1.82 -4.56
N GLN A 120 2.59 -1.51 -3.53
CA GLN A 120 1.74 -0.32 -3.49
C GLN A 120 2.57 0.98 -3.51
N ASP A 121 3.57 1.08 -2.64
CA ASP A 121 4.48 2.23 -2.56
C ASP A 121 5.29 2.40 -3.86
N GLY A 122 5.75 1.29 -4.44
CA GLY A 122 6.43 1.28 -5.74
C GLY A 122 5.53 1.77 -6.88
N LEU A 123 4.26 1.36 -6.91
CA LEU A 123 3.28 1.86 -7.90
C LEU A 123 3.03 3.36 -7.72
N LEU A 124 2.92 3.82 -6.47
CA LEU A 124 2.72 5.24 -6.17
C LEU A 124 3.91 6.08 -6.62
N LEU A 125 5.13 5.61 -6.36
CA LEU A 125 6.37 6.24 -6.82
C LEU A 125 6.46 6.29 -8.35
N TYR A 126 6.10 5.19 -9.03
CA TYR A 126 6.04 5.14 -10.50
C TYR A 126 5.03 6.16 -11.06
N ARG A 127 3.84 6.28 -10.44
CA ARG A 127 2.82 7.27 -10.82
C ARG A 127 3.32 8.68 -10.62
N PHE A 128 3.97 8.96 -9.50
CA PHE A 128 4.56 10.27 -9.22
C PHE A 128 5.61 10.66 -10.26
N TRP A 129 6.57 9.79 -10.54
CA TRP A 129 7.61 10.00 -11.56
C TRP A 129 7.01 10.27 -12.94
N THR A 130 5.98 9.50 -13.31
CA THR A 130 5.30 9.62 -14.60
C THR A 130 4.56 10.95 -14.75
N ILE A 131 3.86 11.39 -13.70
CA ILE A 131 3.08 12.65 -13.67
C ILE A 131 4.00 13.88 -13.67
N TYR A 132 5.17 13.77 -13.04
CA TYR A 132 6.20 14.81 -13.02
C TYR A 132 7.10 14.80 -14.26
N SER A 133 6.59 14.29 -15.38
CA SER A 133 7.25 14.29 -16.70
C SER A 133 8.62 13.58 -16.70
N ARG A 134 8.77 12.55 -15.85
CA ARG A 134 10.00 11.77 -15.68
C ARG A 134 11.21 12.57 -15.17
N ASN A 135 10.98 13.67 -14.46
CA ASN A 135 12.06 14.44 -13.85
C ASN A 135 12.65 13.68 -12.65
N TYR A 136 13.88 13.17 -12.80
CA TYR A 136 14.55 12.38 -11.78
C TYR A 136 14.85 13.16 -10.49
N TYR A 137 15.16 14.46 -10.58
CA TYR A 137 15.55 15.28 -9.42
C TYR A 137 14.46 15.33 -8.34
N ILE A 138 13.19 15.36 -8.75
CA ILE A 138 12.05 15.46 -7.83
C ILE A 138 11.74 14.10 -7.18
N VAL A 139 12.15 13.00 -7.82
CA VAL A 139 11.85 11.63 -7.38
C VAL A 139 12.92 11.09 -6.43
N VAL A 140 14.12 11.68 -6.39
CA VAL A 140 15.22 11.21 -5.52
C VAL A 140 14.77 11.13 -4.05
N ILE A 141 14.14 12.18 -3.51
CA ILE A 141 13.75 12.21 -2.09
C ILE A 141 12.72 11.10 -1.77
N PRO A 142 11.58 10.99 -2.49
CA PRO A 142 10.64 9.88 -2.29
C PRO A 142 11.25 8.49 -2.54
N ALA A 143 12.19 8.36 -3.48
CA ALA A 143 12.85 7.09 -3.77
C ALA A 143 13.78 6.65 -2.63
N LEU A 144 14.50 7.58 -2.00
CA LEU A 144 15.31 7.29 -0.82
C LEU A 144 14.45 6.92 0.40
N ALA A 145 13.32 7.62 0.58
CA ALA A 145 12.35 7.27 1.62
C ALA A 145 11.77 5.86 1.41
N PHE A 146 11.41 5.53 0.17
CA PHE A 146 10.96 4.18 -0.21
C PHE A 146 12.03 3.11 0.01
N LEU A 147 13.29 3.39 -0.34
CA LEU A 147 14.38 2.45 -0.11
C LEU A 147 14.61 2.22 1.39
N THR A 148 14.52 3.27 2.19
CA THR A 148 14.63 3.20 3.66
C THR A 148 13.50 2.35 4.25
N SER A 149 12.25 2.58 3.82
CA SER A 149 11.11 1.79 4.28
C SER A 149 11.23 0.32 3.86
N LEU A 150 11.71 0.03 2.65
CA LEU A 150 11.97 -1.32 2.15
C LEU A 150 13.04 -2.04 2.99
N ILE A 151 14.17 -1.39 3.28
CA ILE A 151 15.25 -1.98 4.09
C ILE A 151 14.76 -2.26 5.51
N MET A 152 14.11 -1.30 6.17
CA MET A 152 13.63 -1.47 7.55
C MET A 152 12.61 -2.62 7.65
N SER A 153 11.69 -2.69 6.70
CA SER A 153 10.65 -3.73 6.70
C SER A 153 11.19 -5.10 6.28
N ALA A 154 12.20 -5.19 5.42
CA ALA A 154 12.89 -6.44 5.11
C ALA A 154 13.63 -6.99 6.34
N ILE A 155 14.29 -6.11 7.11
CA ILE A 155 14.92 -6.50 8.38
C ILE A 155 13.85 -6.95 9.38
N LEU A 156 12.71 -6.26 9.46
CA LEU A 156 11.59 -6.66 10.33
C LEU A 156 11.11 -8.07 10.00
N ILE A 157 10.87 -8.40 8.72
CA ILE A 157 10.50 -9.76 8.31
C ILE A 157 11.57 -10.77 8.77
N ALA A 158 12.84 -10.47 8.54
CA ALA A 158 13.94 -11.36 8.95
C ALA A 158 14.01 -11.57 10.46
N VAL A 159 13.65 -10.57 11.27
CA VAL A 159 13.57 -10.66 12.73
C VAL A 159 12.40 -11.54 13.16
N LEU A 160 11.23 -11.40 12.52
CA LEU A 160 10.02 -12.17 12.82
C LEU A 160 10.16 -13.66 12.48
N CYS A 161 10.99 -14.01 11.50
CA CYS A 161 11.28 -15.40 11.16
C CYS A 161 12.18 -16.10 12.18
N ARG A 162 12.79 -15.38 13.14
CA ARG A 162 13.69 -15.98 14.13
C ARG A 162 12.91 -16.48 15.34
N PRO A 163 13.17 -17.71 15.82
CA PRO A 163 12.54 -18.22 17.02
C PRO A 163 12.90 -17.36 18.24
N GLY A 164 11.91 -17.08 19.09
CA GLY A 164 12.07 -16.27 20.30
C GLY A 164 11.82 -14.76 20.12
N ASN A 165 11.63 -14.26 18.89
CA ASN A 165 11.32 -12.85 18.63
C ASN A 165 9.86 -12.64 18.25
N THR A 166 9.03 -12.08 19.12
CA THR A 166 7.67 -11.67 18.76
C THR A 166 7.63 -10.35 17.99
N PHE A 167 6.50 -10.08 17.34
CA PHE A 167 6.22 -8.77 16.72
C PHE A 167 6.28 -7.62 17.74
N TRP A 168 6.03 -7.95 19.00
CA TRP A 168 5.93 -7.02 20.12
C TRP A 168 7.23 -6.87 20.91
N THR A 169 8.32 -7.50 20.46
CA THR A 169 9.64 -7.26 21.04
C THR A 169 10.12 -5.83 20.79
N ALA A 170 10.94 -5.31 21.70
CA ALA A 170 11.49 -3.95 21.60
C ALA A 170 12.23 -3.69 20.27
N LEU A 171 12.88 -4.71 19.70
CA LEU A 171 13.55 -4.60 18.41
C LEU A 171 12.55 -4.48 17.26
N SER A 172 11.56 -5.37 17.19
CA SER A 172 10.52 -5.35 16.16
C SER A 172 9.74 -4.04 16.16
N VAL A 173 9.37 -3.54 17.35
CA VAL A 173 8.65 -2.26 17.51
C VAL A 173 9.51 -1.08 17.04
N LYS A 174 10.81 -1.05 17.39
CA LYS A 174 11.74 0.00 16.94
C LYS A 174 11.95 0.01 15.43
N LEU A 175 11.73 -1.10 14.75
CA LEU A 175 11.79 -1.20 13.28
C LEU A 175 10.44 -0.87 12.64
N ALA A 176 9.34 -1.35 13.22
CA ALA A 176 7.99 -1.21 12.66
C ALA A 176 7.48 0.23 12.69
N ILE A 177 7.67 0.95 13.81
CA ILE A 177 7.21 2.34 13.96
C ILE A 177 7.78 3.27 12.86
N PRO A 178 9.11 3.39 12.66
CA PRO A 178 9.64 4.28 11.64
C PRO A 178 9.28 3.80 10.23
N TYR A 179 9.25 2.49 9.99
CA TYR A 179 8.81 1.94 8.71
C TYR A 179 7.39 2.40 8.34
N TRP A 180 6.41 2.22 9.23
CA TRP A 180 5.02 2.64 8.99
C TRP A 180 4.90 4.16 8.89
N ALA A 181 5.60 4.90 9.75
CA ALA A 181 5.59 6.37 9.70
C ALA A 181 6.08 6.89 8.34
N ILE A 182 7.17 6.33 7.80
CA ILE A 182 7.72 6.71 6.49
C ILE A 182 6.74 6.34 5.37
N SER A 183 6.21 5.11 5.35
CA SER A 183 5.30 4.64 4.30
C SER A 183 3.99 5.45 4.27
N ILE A 184 3.38 5.71 5.43
CA ILE A 184 2.17 6.54 5.55
C ILE A 184 2.46 7.98 5.11
N SER A 185 3.55 8.58 5.61
CA SER A 185 3.93 9.95 5.25
C SER A 185 4.19 10.08 3.75
N MET A 186 4.90 9.12 3.15
CA MET A 186 5.14 9.07 1.72
C MET A 186 3.83 8.95 0.94
N THR A 187 2.93 8.07 1.39
CA THR A 187 1.61 7.91 0.76
C THR A 187 0.82 9.21 0.78
N VAL A 188 0.71 9.87 1.93
CA VAL A 188 -0.02 11.13 2.07
C VAL A 188 0.60 12.25 1.23
N ILE A 189 1.92 12.43 1.31
CA ILE A 189 2.62 13.50 0.58
C ILE A 189 2.52 13.27 -0.94
N LEU A 190 2.84 12.06 -1.42
CA LEU A 190 2.83 11.78 -2.86
C LEU A 190 1.42 11.84 -3.44
N THR A 191 0.42 11.32 -2.74
CA THR A 191 -0.98 11.41 -3.19
C THR A 191 -1.47 12.87 -3.23
N ALA A 192 -1.14 13.68 -2.23
CA ALA A 192 -1.46 15.11 -2.22
C ALA A 192 -0.80 15.86 -3.39
N LEU A 193 0.48 15.61 -3.66
CA LEU A 193 1.22 16.20 -4.79
C LEU A 193 0.64 15.77 -6.14
N ILE A 194 0.31 14.48 -6.29
CA ILE A 194 -0.33 13.94 -7.50
C ILE A 194 -1.69 14.60 -7.72
N ALA A 195 -2.54 14.63 -6.69
CA ALA A 195 -3.88 15.23 -6.76
C ALA A 195 -3.81 16.73 -7.06
N GLY A 196 -2.94 17.46 -6.36
CA GLY A 196 -2.72 18.89 -6.56
C GLY A 196 -2.28 19.22 -7.99
N ARG A 197 -1.30 18.48 -8.52
CA ARG A 197 -0.83 18.67 -9.90
C ARG A 197 -1.91 18.32 -10.93
N LEU A 198 -2.69 17.27 -10.70
CA LEU A 198 -3.80 16.91 -11.58
C LEU A 198 -4.89 17.99 -11.60
N MET A 199 -5.25 18.54 -10.44
CA MET A 199 -6.20 19.65 -10.32
C MET A 199 -5.69 20.92 -11.01
N PHE A 200 -4.41 21.26 -10.83
CA PHE A 200 -3.80 22.40 -11.49
C PHE A 200 -3.78 22.27 -13.01
N MET A 201 -3.46 21.08 -13.53
CA MET A 201 -3.52 20.84 -14.98
C MET A 201 -4.96 20.89 -15.50
N ARG A 202 -5.93 20.35 -14.75
CA ARG A 202 -7.37 20.48 -15.08
C ARG A 202 -7.78 21.96 -15.16
N TYR A 203 -7.37 22.77 -14.21
CA TYR A 203 -7.66 24.20 -14.18
C TYR A 203 -7.07 24.93 -15.40
N ARG A 204 -5.80 24.65 -15.74
CA ARG A 204 -5.15 25.23 -16.93
C ARG A 204 -5.82 24.80 -18.23
N LEU A 205 -6.18 23.53 -18.37
CA LEU A 205 -6.88 23.02 -19.56
C LEU A 205 -8.27 23.65 -19.71
N LYS A 206 -9.05 23.78 -18.62
CA LYS A 206 -10.34 24.49 -18.66
C LYS A 206 -10.20 25.95 -19.10
N LYS A 207 -9.15 26.65 -18.65
CA LYS A 207 -8.89 28.04 -19.05
C LYS A 207 -8.52 28.17 -20.54
N LEU A 208 -7.88 27.16 -21.12
CA LEU A 208 -7.44 27.17 -22.53
C LEU A 208 -8.49 26.67 -23.51
N VAL A 209 -9.33 25.69 -23.13
CA VAL A 209 -10.30 25.04 -24.03
C VAL A 209 -11.69 25.72 -23.99
N GLY A 210 -11.94 26.61 -23.03
CA GLY A 210 -13.24 27.28 -22.88
C GLY A 210 -14.31 26.36 -22.24
N ALA A 211 -15.33 26.96 -21.61
CA ALA A 211 -16.29 26.28 -20.74
C ALA A 211 -17.22 25.25 -21.44
N ASN A 212 -17.16 25.10 -22.77
CA ASN A 212 -18.17 24.39 -23.57
C ASN A 212 -17.83 22.95 -23.97
N SER A 213 -16.83 22.29 -23.37
CA SER A 213 -16.58 20.87 -23.63
C SER A 213 -16.50 20.04 -22.34
N SER A 214 -17.60 19.37 -22.03
CA SER A 214 -17.69 18.30 -21.03
C SER A 214 -16.78 17.13 -21.44
N MET A 215 -15.57 17.04 -20.87
CA MET A 215 -14.64 15.95 -21.16
C MET A 215 -14.06 15.32 -19.87
N PRO A 216 -14.74 14.32 -19.29
CA PRO A 216 -14.24 13.56 -18.12
C PRO A 216 -12.99 12.72 -18.44
N TYR A 217 -12.82 12.30 -19.71
CA TYR A 217 -11.81 11.32 -20.13
C TYR A 217 -10.55 11.90 -20.79
N VAL A 218 -10.56 13.18 -21.16
CA VAL A 218 -9.43 13.82 -21.86
C VAL A 218 -8.29 14.13 -20.90
N THR A 219 -8.52 14.25 -19.59
CA THR A 219 -7.48 14.82 -18.71
C THR A 219 -6.23 13.94 -18.60
N THR A 220 -6.38 12.63 -18.40
CA THR A 220 -5.21 11.76 -18.18
C THR A 220 -4.45 11.52 -19.48
N THR A 221 -5.15 11.23 -20.58
CA THR A 221 -4.55 11.04 -21.91
C THR A 221 -3.98 12.35 -22.47
N ALA A 222 -4.66 13.49 -22.32
CA ALA A 222 -4.10 14.79 -22.69
C ALA A 222 -2.92 15.18 -21.81
N MET A 223 -2.92 14.84 -20.51
CA MET A 223 -1.77 15.06 -19.63
C MET A 223 -0.55 14.24 -20.05
N PHE A 224 -0.75 12.99 -20.48
CA PHE A 224 0.31 12.16 -21.04
C PHE A 224 0.84 12.71 -22.37
N VAL A 225 -0.05 13.18 -23.26
CA VAL A 225 0.31 13.79 -24.55
C VAL A 225 1.05 15.11 -24.33
N GLU A 226 0.59 15.96 -23.43
CA GLU A 226 1.20 17.26 -23.09
C GLU A 226 2.56 17.09 -22.41
N SER A 227 2.69 16.11 -21.50
CA SER A 227 3.98 15.77 -20.89
C SER A 227 4.99 15.26 -21.93
N ARG A 228 4.52 14.49 -22.92
CA ARG A 228 5.34 14.00 -24.03
C ARG A 228 5.71 15.13 -25.02
N ARG A 229 4.81 16.08 -25.24
CA ARG A 229 5.03 17.27 -26.08
C ARG A 229 6.05 18.22 -25.48
N ARG A 230 6.02 18.44 -24.16
CA ARG A 230 7.03 19.25 -23.45
C ARG A 230 8.42 18.62 -23.47
N LEU A 231 8.52 17.30 -23.33
CA LEU A 231 9.79 16.57 -23.49
C LEU A 231 10.36 16.71 -24.91
N PHE A 232 9.52 16.73 -25.94
CA PHE A 232 9.96 16.98 -27.33
C PHE A 232 10.42 18.41 -27.53
N HIS A 233 9.69 19.40 -27.00
CA HIS A 233 10.05 20.81 -27.12
C HIS A 233 11.38 21.13 -26.39
N GLN A 234 11.63 20.49 -25.24
CA GLN A 234 12.88 20.65 -24.49
C GLN A 234 14.10 19.99 -25.20
N ARG A 235 13.88 18.93 -26.00
CA ARG A 235 14.93 18.31 -26.83
C ARG A 235 15.34 19.15 -28.04
N HIS A 236 14.46 20.00 -28.57
CA HIS A 236 14.78 20.90 -29.68
C HIS A 236 15.54 22.17 -29.26
N HIS A 237 15.70 22.41 -27.96
CA HIS A 237 16.47 23.54 -27.42
C HIS A 237 17.92 23.19 -27.02
N PHE A 238 18.42 21.98 -27.29
CA PHE A 238 19.86 21.72 -27.21
C PHE A 238 20.53 22.22 -28.50
N PRO A 239 21.32 23.31 -28.48
CA PRO A 239 22.03 23.75 -29.67
C PRO A 239 23.04 22.68 -30.07
N ARG A 240 22.99 22.25 -31.34
CA ARG A 240 24.07 21.51 -32.00
C ARG A 240 25.33 22.38 -31.95
N ARG A 241 26.16 22.25 -30.91
CA ARG A 241 27.53 22.79 -30.92
C ARG A 241 28.40 21.85 -31.75
N LEU A 242 28.60 22.29 -33.00
CA LEU A 242 29.82 22.28 -33.82
C LEU A 242 30.80 21.09 -33.65
N ARG A 243 30.97 20.34 -34.75
CA ARG A 243 32.16 19.51 -35.02
C ARG A 243 33.38 20.44 -35.15
N PRO A 244 34.53 20.11 -34.56
CA PRO A 244 35.81 20.59 -35.05
C PRO A 244 36.31 19.67 -36.18
N GLU A 245 36.90 20.30 -37.19
CA GLU A 245 37.73 19.68 -38.24
C GLU A 245 39.05 19.15 -37.67
#